data_AF-A0A1I0LD80-F1
#
_entry.id   AF-A0A1I0LD80-F1
#
_cell.length_a   1.000
_cell.length_b   1.000
_cell.length_c   1.000
_cell.angle_alpha   90.00
_cell.angle_beta   90.00
_cell.angle_gamma   90.00
#
_symmetry.space_group_name_H-M   'P 1'
#
loop_
_entity.id
_entity.type
_entity.pdbx_description
1 polymer ?
#
loop_
_entity_poly.entity_id
_entity_poly.type
_entity_poly.pdbx_seq_one_letter_code
_entity_poly.pdbx_strand_id
1 'polypeptide(L)'
;MDLVWPATAWALWAAALAVAVVVAGRERPAASPTPAGEPAPRAVGELLRGMRAQEVFHATLSELAERGPARIEGDRLALAPFAGEEALPAYQRWALERVRARLAGLDLADEAESPLVALMPDGADLEGEFAPLVRRRAIELGLARRRWPSLLVPVGLAVALAAPWYVTVAEAGVSWLGGIATMVSFVAGGSLLLGGRGFLLTARGREVAAGPAPQREWIFTGSGWQGAGIEPAGYAPGGPRRHEVAGHVVKRWYDTERETRYLALHDGRSERAKAFAVDHGTYKDVLPGDCVRLLVRREGDVVRVLTHERHW
;
A
#
# COMPACT_ATOMS: atom_id res chain seq x y z
N MET A 1 2.40 5.25 50.42
CA MET A 1 2.11 5.98 49.17
C MET A 1 0.65 5.78 48.88
N ASP A 2 -0.12 6.85 48.76
CA ASP A 2 -1.58 6.80 48.59
C ASP A 2 -1.93 6.67 47.10
N LEU A 3 -1.92 5.44 46.58
CA LEU A 3 -2.14 5.15 45.16
C LEU A 3 -3.58 5.39 44.67
N VAL A 4 -4.46 5.90 45.53
CA VAL A 4 -5.88 6.13 45.24
C VAL A 4 -6.05 7.18 44.13
N TRP A 5 -5.24 8.23 44.13
CA TRP A 5 -5.33 9.30 43.12
C TRP A 5 -4.83 8.87 41.73
N PRO A 6 -3.66 8.22 41.59
CA PRO A 6 -3.25 7.60 40.33
C PRO A 6 -4.28 6.61 39.79
N ALA A 7 -4.77 5.70 40.64
CA ALA A 7 -5.76 4.70 40.23
C ALA A 7 -7.06 5.34 39.72
N THR A 8 -7.53 6.38 40.41
CA THR A 8 -8.76 7.11 40.05
C THR A 8 -8.59 7.88 38.74
N ALA A 9 -7.45 8.55 38.54
CA ALA A 9 -7.17 9.28 37.30
C ALA A 9 -7.10 8.34 36.08
N TRP A 10 -6.45 7.18 36.23
CA TRP A 10 -6.41 6.15 35.18
C TRP A 10 -7.79 5.55 34.90
N ALA A 11 -8.59 5.27 35.94
CA ALA A 11 -9.94 4.76 35.79
C ALA A 11 -10.86 5.74 35.05
N LEU A 12 -10.79 7.03 35.38
CA LEU A 12 -11.55 8.09 34.69
C LEU A 12 -11.16 8.20 33.22
N TRP A 13 -9.86 8.15 32.91
CA TRP A 13 -9.40 8.18 31.54
C TRP A 13 -9.88 6.97 30.74
N ALA A 14 -9.81 5.75 31.31
CA ALA A 14 -10.31 4.54 30.67
C ALA A 14 -11.83 4.60 30.43
N ALA A 15 -12.60 5.14 31.39
CA ALA A 15 -14.03 5.35 31.22
C ALA A 15 -14.33 6.36 30.09
N ALA A 16 -13.59 7.47 30.01
CA ALA A 16 -13.72 8.45 28.94
C ALA A 16 -13.41 7.82 27.56
N LEU A 17 -12.36 7.00 27.47
CA LEU A 17 -12.03 6.25 26.26
C LEU A 17 -13.16 5.30 25.84
N ALA A 18 -13.73 4.53 26.79
CA ALA A 18 -14.81 3.59 26.51
C ALA A 18 -16.07 4.31 26.01
N VAL A 19 -16.46 5.41 26.65
CA VAL A 19 -17.59 6.24 26.22
C VAL A 19 -17.34 6.79 24.82
N ALA A 20 -16.14 7.31 24.55
CA ALA A 20 -15.80 7.85 23.24
C ALA A 20 -15.90 6.79 22.13
N VAL A 21 -15.48 5.56 22.39
CA VAL A 21 -15.62 4.43 21.43
C VAL A 21 -17.09 4.08 21.19
N VAL A 22 -17.91 4.03 22.24
CA VAL A 22 -19.35 3.72 22.13
C VAL A 22 -20.09 4.81 21.35
N VAL A 23 -19.81 6.09 21.63
CA VAL A 23 -20.41 7.22 20.92
C VAL A 23 -19.96 7.25 19.46
N ALA A 24 -18.66 7.07 19.18
CA ALA A 24 -18.13 6.97 17.82
C ALA A 24 -18.74 5.80 17.02
N GLY A 25 -19.16 4.72 17.70
CA GLY A 25 -19.85 3.59 17.08
C GLY A 25 -21.32 3.82 16.78
N ARG A 26 -21.97 4.82 17.41
CA ARG A 26 -23.42 5.09 17.30
C ARG A 26 -23.78 6.13 16.23
N GLU A 27 -22.84 6.94 15.76
CA GLU A 27 -23.15 7.98 14.78
C GLU A 27 -23.04 7.53 13.31
N ARG A 28 -24.19 7.70 12.65
CA ARG A 28 -24.54 7.77 11.22
C ARG A 28 -25.03 6.50 10.50
N PRO A 29 -26.24 6.58 9.89
CA PRO A 29 -26.59 5.71 8.78
C PRO A 29 -25.52 5.88 7.70
N ALA A 30 -25.07 4.77 7.13
CA ALA A 30 -24.21 4.80 5.96
C ALA A 30 -24.80 5.77 4.94
N ALA A 31 -23.95 6.62 4.32
CA ALA A 31 -24.32 7.27 3.08
C ALA A 31 -24.92 6.20 2.16
N SER A 32 -26.07 6.51 1.55
CA SER A 32 -26.92 5.55 0.84
C SER A 32 -26.09 4.46 0.18
N PRO A 33 -26.29 3.18 0.56
CA PRO A 33 -25.45 2.11 0.06
C PRO A 33 -25.45 2.18 -1.46
N THR A 34 -24.26 2.22 -2.07
CA THR A 34 -24.10 2.03 -3.51
C THR A 34 -24.93 0.80 -3.89
N PRO A 35 -25.79 0.87 -4.91
CA PRO A 35 -26.74 -0.19 -5.23
C PRO A 35 -26.04 -1.55 -5.19
N ALA A 36 -26.70 -2.51 -4.53
CA ALA A 36 -26.20 -3.87 -4.42
C ALA A 36 -25.92 -4.41 -5.84
N GLY A 37 -24.64 -4.65 -6.15
CA GLY A 37 -24.22 -5.14 -7.46
C GLY A 37 -23.07 -4.38 -8.12
N GLU A 38 -22.82 -3.12 -7.75
CA GLU A 38 -21.68 -2.40 -8.35
C GLU A 38 -20.36 -2.88 -7.71
N PRO A 39 -19.39 -3.38 -8.52
CA PRO A 39 -18.11 -3.84 -8.02
C PRO A 39 -17.31 -2.66 -7.47
N ALA A 40 -16.61 -2.87 -6.35
CA ALA A 40 -15.72 -1.86 -5.82
C ALA A 40 -14.61 -1.53 -6.85
N PRO A 41 -14.19 -0.26 -6.98
CA PRO A 41 -13.00 0.08 -7.75
C PRO A 41 -11.82 -0.78 -7.28
N ARG A 42 -11.01 -1.30 -8.20
CA ARG A 42 -9.83 -2.12 -7.93
C ARG A 42 -8.87 -1.45 -6.95
N ALA A 43 -8.55 -0.18 -7.12
CA ALA A 43 -7.65 0.56 -6.22
C ALA A 43 -8.21 0.60 -4.79
N VAL A 44 -9.52 0.79 -4.65
CA VAL A 44 -10.18 0.70 -3.35
C VAL A 44 -10.10 -0.72 -2.82
N GLY A 45 -10.34 -1.74 -3.63
CA GLY A 45 -10.18 -3.15 -3.26
C GLY A 45 -8.77 -3.47 -2.73
N GLU A 46 -7.72 -3.11 -3.47
CA GLU A 46 -6.33 -3.31 -3.06
C GLU A 46 -6.00 -2.60 -1.74
N LEU A 47 -6.48 -1.36 -1.57
CA LEU A 47 -6.31 -0.64 -0.32
C LEU A 47 -6.93 -1.38 0.86
N LEU A 48 -8.14 -1.93 0.70
CA LEU A 48 -8.84 -2.66 1.77
C LEU A 48 -8.17 -4.01 2.08
N ARG A 49 -7.44 -4.59 1.12
CA ARG A 49 -6.59 -5.78 1.33
C ARG A 49 -5.29 -5.47 2.08
N GLY A 50 -4.98 -4.19 2.30
CA GLY A 50 -3.73 -3.77 2.93
C GLY A 50 -2.54 -3.77 1.97
N MET A 51 -2.79 -3.67 0.67
CA MET A 51 -1.75 -3.50 -0.34
C MET A 51 -1.03 -2.16 -0.15
N ARG A 52 0.22 -2.09 -0.59
CA ARG A 52 1.07 -0.89 -0.47
C ARG A 52 0.52 0.24 -1.35
N ALA A 53 0.81 1.49 -1.00
CA ALA A 53 0.29 2.63 -1.76
C ALA A 53 0.72 2.62 -3.24
N GLN A 54 1.89 2.06 -3.56
CA GLN A 54 2.36 1.83 -4.93
C GLN A 54 1.45 0.87 -5.70
N GLU A 55 1.03 -0.22 -5.07
CA GLU A 55 0.15 -1.22 -5.69
C GLU A 55 -1.25 -0.65 -5.91
N VAL A 56 -1.74 0.14 -4.95
CA VAL A 56 -3.00 0.90 -5.06
C VAL A 56 -2.92 1.93 -6.20
N PHE A 57 -1.78 2.57 -6.39
CA PHE A 57 -1.55 3.52 -7.49
C PHE A 57 -1.56 2.81 -8.85
N HIS A 58 -0.91 1.67 -8.98
CA HIS A 58 -0.97 0.86 -10.20
C HIS A 58 -2.38 0.36 -10.53
N ALA A 59 -3.14 -0.07 -9.52
CA ALA A 59 -4.54 -0.42 -9.70
C ALA A 59 -5.36 0.78 -10.21
N THR A 60 -5.05 1.99 -9.75
CA THR A 60 -5.68 3.24 -10.23
C THR A 60 -5.35 3.52 -11.69
N LEU A 61 -4.08 3.36 -12.10
CA LEU A 61 -3.70 3.52 -13.51
C LEU A 61 -4.38 2.49 -14.41
N SER A 62 -4.61 1.27 -13.91
CA SER A 62 -5.35 0.24 -14.64
C SER A 62 -6.82 0.59 -14.81
N GLU A 63 -7.46 1.14 -13.77
CA GLU A 63 -8.84 1.65 -13.87
C GLU A 63 -8.94 2.80 -14.86
N LEU A 64 -7.95 3.70 -14.88
CA LEU A 64 -7.83 4.75 -15.87
C LEU A 64 -7.68 4.17 -17.27
N ALA A 65 -6.88 3.11 -17.44
CA ALA A 65 -6.73 2.47 -18.74
C ALA A 65 -8.03 1.82 -19.24
N GLU A 66 -8.79 1.19 -18.35
CA GLU A 66 -10.09 0.60 -18.68
C GLU A 66 -11.16 1.64 -19.05
N ARG A 67 -11.01 2.86 -18.55
CA ARG A 67 -11.94 3.97 -18.81
C ARG A 67 -11.58 4.81 -20.03
N GLY A 68 -10.41 4.58 -20.63
CA GLY A 68 -9.92 5.32 -21.79
C GLY A 68 -8.88 6.43 -21.58
N PRO A 69 -8.74 7.12 -20.42
CA PRO A 69 -7.73 8.20 -20.28
C PRO A 69 -6.27 7.73 -20.28
N ALA A 70 -6.01 6.43 -20.20
CA ALA A 70 -4.66 5.88 -20.34
C ALA A 70 -4.68 4.63 -21.25
N ARG A 71 -3.53 4.29 -21.81
CA ARG A 71 -3.28 3.00 -22.45
C ARG A 71 -2.08 2.37 -21.78
N ILE A 72 -2.23 1.12 -21.33
CA ILE A 72 -1.15 0.34 -20.72
C ILE A 72 -0.84 -0.84 -21.63
N GLU A 73 0.40 -0.88 -22.12
CA GLU A 73 0.91 -1.98 -22.93
C GLU A 73 2.21 -2.50 -22.29
N GLY A 74 2.18 -3.73 -21.77
CA GLY A 74 3.32 -4.31 -21.05
C GLY A 74 3.70 -3.57 -19.77
N ASP A 75 4.81 -2.83 -19.80
CA ASP A 75 5.31 -1.96 -18.72
C ASP A 75 5.24 -0.46 -19.08
N ARG A 76 4.61 -0.13 -20.21
CA ARG A 76 4.52 1.22 -20.71
C ARG A 76 3.12 1.79 -20.53
N LEU A 77 3.07 3.09 -20.29
CA LEU A 77 1.86 3.86 -20.21
C LEU A 77 1.94 5.06 -21.17
N ALA A 78 0.87 5.24 -21.92
CA ALA A 78 0.59 6.45 -22.67
C ALA A 78 -0.71 7.07 -22.15
N LEU A 79 -0.80 8.39 -22.15
CA LEU A 79 -2.05 9.09 -21.90
C LEU A 79 -2.82 9.24 -23.21
N ALA A 80 -4.14 9.17 -23.14
CA ALA A 80 -4.99 9.44 -24.29
C ALA A 80 -5.84 10.68 -24.00
N PRO A 81 -6.21 11.47 -25.04
CA PRO A 81 -7.16 12.55 -24.89
C PRO A 81 -8.48 12.03 -24.31
N PHE A 82 -8.94 12.62 -23.21
CA PHE A 82 -10.16 12.17 -22.53
C PHE A 82 -11.06 13.34 -22.16
N ALA A 83 -12.26 13.38 -22.74
CA ALA A 83 -13.21 14.49 -22.52
C ALA A 83 -13.97 14.41 -21.18
N GLY A 84 -13.82 13.33 -20.41
CA GLY A 84 -14.61 13.04 -19.20
C GLY A 84 -13.88 13.24 -17.87
N GLU A 85 -12.78 13.99 -17.83
CA GLU A 85 -11.91 14.06 -16.66
C GLU A 85 -12.58 14.57 -15.39
N GLU A 86 -13.49 15.54 -15.52
CA GLU A 86 -14.22 16.10 -14.37
C GLU A 86 -15.10 15.07 -13.66
N ALA A 87 -15.55 14.04 -14.38
CA ALA A 87 -16.34 12.94 -13.82
C ALA A 87 -15.48 11.91 -13.06
N LEU A 88 -14.15 12.00 -13.16
CA LEU A 88 -13.26 11.05 -12.49
C LEU A 88 -13.20 11.31 -10.98
N PRO A 89 -13.21 10.23 -10.15
CA PRO A 89 -12.92 10.33 -8.73
C PRO A 89 -11.60 11.06 -8.43
N ALA A 90 -11.53 11.74 -7.29
CA ALA A 90 -10.39 12.59 -6.93
C ALA A 90 -9.03 11.87 -6.97
N TYR A 91 -8.96 10.60 -6.53
CA TYR A 91 -7.72 9.83 -6.57
C TYR A 91 -7.27 9.48 -8.01
N GLN A 92 -8.22 9.31 -8.94
CA GLN A 92 -7.94 9.08 -10.36
C GLN A 92 -7.44 10.37 -11.03
N ARG A 93 -8.05 11.52 -10.72
CA ARG A 93 -7.57 12.83 -11.21
C ARG A 93 -6.18 13.15 -10.69
N TRP A 94 -5.94 12.96 -9.39
CA TRP A 94 -4.62 13.12 -8.79
C TRP A 94 -3.57 12.24 -9.51
N ALA A 95 -3.91 10.98 -9.81
CA ALA A 95 -3.01 10.10 -10.53
C ALA A 95 -2.72 10.60 -11.96
N LEU A 96 -3.74 11.02 -12.71
CA LEU A 96 -3.56 11.58 -14.06
C LEU A 96 -2.70 12.84 -14.05
N GLU A 97 -2.97 13.79 -13.14
CA GLU A 97 -2.18 15.01 -13.00
C GLU A 97 -0.72 14.71 -12.70
N ARG A 98 -0.45 13.75 -11.80
CA ARG A 98 0.91 13.36 -11.44
C ARG A 98 1.64 12.68 -12.60
N VAL A 99 0.96 11.81 -13.35
CA VAL A 99 1.52 11.19 -14.57
C VAL A 99 1.80 12.25 -15.64
N ARG A 100 0.89 13.20 -15.89
CA ARG A 100 1.13 14.31 -16.84
C ARG A 100 2.32 15.15 -16.46
N ALA A 101 2.42 15.54 -15.20
CA ALA A 101 3.53 16.35 -14.72
C ALA A 101 4.88 15.63 -14.92
N ARG A 102 4.91 14.30 -14.70
CA ARG A 102 6.12 13.49 -14.93
C ARG A 102 6.43 13.34 -16.43
N LEU A 103 5.43 13.12 -17.28
CA LEU A 103 5.61 13.08 -18.74
C LEU A 103 6.15 14.39 -19.29
N ALA A 104 5.58 15.52 -18.86
CA ALA A 104 6.04 16.85 -19.23
C ALA A 104 7.49 17.12 -18.77
N GLY A 105 7.86 16.65 -17.58
CA GLY A 105 9.23 16.76 -17.07
C GLY A 105 10.26 15.86 -17.77
N LEU A 106 9.82 14.89 -18.58
CA LEU A 106 10.68 14.01 -19.36
C LEU A 106 10.91 14.50 -20.80
N ASP A 107 10.37 15.67 -21.18
CA ASP A 107 10.35 16.18 -22.56
C ASP A 107 9.78 15.17 -23.58
N LEU A 108 8.93 14.25 -23.12
CA LEU A 108 8.26 13.26 -23.95
C LEU A 108 6.88 13.82 -24.34
N ALA A 109 6.72 14.15 -25.63
CA ALA A 109 5.48 14.66 -26.20
C ALA A 109 4.31 13.65 -26.05
N ASP A 110 3.08 14.15 -26.12
CA ASP A 110 1.76 13.54 -25.85
C ASP A 110 1.46 12.12 -26.38
N GLU A 111 2.35 11.49 -27.14
CA GLU A 111 2.17 10.14 -27.73
C GLU A 111 3.29 9.14 -27.37
N ALA A 112 4.35 9.56 -26.67
CA ALA A 112 5.48 8.68 -26.35
C ALA A 112 5.17 7.78 -25.14
N GLU A 113 4.99 6.49 -25.41
CA GLU A 113 4.88 5.45 -24.39
C GLU A 113 6.04 5.50 -23.40
N SER A 114 5.72 5.75 -22.12
CA SER A 114 6.72 5.90 -21.06
C SER A 114 6.68 4.73 -20.09
N PRO A 115 7.82 4.26 -19.57
CA PRO A 115 7.83 3.19 -18.60
C PRO A 115 7.08 3.62 -17.33
N LEU A 116 6.16 2.78 -16.87
CA LEU A 116 5.30 3.04 -15.70
C LEU A 116 6.09 3.43 -14.44
N VAL A 117 7.32 2.93 -14.31
CA VAL A 117 8.19 3.22 -13.18
C VAL A 117 8.75 4.64 -13.19
N ALA A 118 9.03 5.22 -14.37
CA ALA A 118 9.43 6.62 -14.48
C ALA A 118 8.29 7.57 -14.06
N LEU A 119 7.05 7.08 -14.18
CA LEU A 119 5.83 7.79 -13.84
C LEU A 119 5.38 7.57 -12.38
N MET A 120 6.12 6.75 -11.61
CA MET A 120 5.80 6.46 -10.22
C MET A 120 6.07 7.70 -9.34
N PRO A 121 5.07 8.18 -8.57
CA PRO A 121 5.28 9.23 -7.58
C PRO A 121 6.13 8.72 -6.41
N ASP A 122 6.71 9.65 -5.66
CA ASP A 122 7.55 9.29 -4.52
C ASP A 122 6.70 8.66 -3.40
N GLY A 123 7.28 7.74 -2.62
CA GLY A 123 6.54 7.01 -1.59
C GLY A 123 5.88 7.93 -0.54
N ALA A 124 6.51 9.07 -0.24
CA ALA A 124 5.96 10.07 0.67
C ALA A 124 4.68 10.73 0.11
N ASP A 125 4.64 11.02 -1.19
CA ASP A 125 3.45 11.58 -1.86
C ASP A 125 2.32 10.55 -1.92
N LEU A 126 2.67 9.29 -2.18
CA LEU A 126 1.73 8.19 -2.24
C LEU A 126 1.02 7.98 -0.90
N GLU A 127 1.76 8.01 0.20
CA GLU A 127 1.20 7.86 1.55
C GLU A 127 0.54 9.15 2.08
N GLY A 128 1.11 10.32 1.73
CA GLY A 128 0.70 11.62 2.24
C GLY A 128 -0.52 12.22 1.55
N GLU A 129 -0.66 12.00 0.24
CA GLU A 129 -1.69 12.64 -0.58
C GLU A 129 -2.62 11.64 -1.25
N PHE A 130 -2.06 10.63 -1.93
CA PHE A 130 -2.83 9.70 -2.75
C PHE A 130 -3.65 8.69 -1.92
N ALA A 131 -3.02 7.96 -1.00
CA ALA A 131 -3.70 6.96 -0.17
C ALA A 131 -4.88 7.56 0.63
N PRO A 132 -4.79 8.78 1.18
CA PRO A 132 -5.95 9.48 1.77
C PRO A 132 -7.13 9.67 0.81
N LEU A 133 -6.90 9.93 -0.48
CA LEU A 133 -7.98 10.08 -1.46
C LEU A 133 -8.69 8.75 -1.73
N VAL A 134 -7.92 7.65 -1.85
CA VAL A 134 -8.49 6.30 -2.02
C VAL A 134 -9.26 5.88 -0.76
N ARG A 135 -8.73 6.18 0.44
CA ARG A 135 -9.42 5.95 1.72
C ARG A 135 -10.73 6.72 1.80
N ARG A 136 -10.73 7.99 1.39
CA ARG A 136 -11.95 8.80 1.34
C ARG A 136 -12.98 8.16 0.41
N ARG A 137 -12.57 7.68 -0.77
CA ARG A 137 -13.47 6.97 -1.67
C ARG A 137 -14.03 5.68 -1.06
N ALA A 138 -13.21 4.91 -0.36
CA ALA A 138 -13.67 3.72 0.35
C ALA A 138 -14.76 4.04 1.40
N ILE A 139 -14.65 5.19 2.06
CA ILE A 139 -15.66 5.68 3.01
C ILE A 139 -16.94 6.15 2.30
N GLU A 140 -16.80 6.89 1.20
CA GLU A 140 -17.94 7.34 0.37
C GLU A 140 -18.74 6.15 -0.19
N LEU A 141 -18.06 5.05 -0.53
CA LEU A 141 -18.69 3.80 -0.98
C LEU A 141 -19.24 2.92 0.17
N GLY A 142 -19.10 3.36 1.42
CA GLY A 142 -19.54 2.58 2.59
C GLY A 142 -18.74 1.29 2.83
N LEU A 143 -17.55 1.16 2.23
CA LEU A 143 -16.65 0.00 2.41
C LEU A 143 -15.75 0.16 3.64
N ALA A 144 -15.46 1.40 4.01
CA ALA A 144 -14.73 1.75 5.21
C ALA A 144 -15.49 2.80 6.01
N ARG A 145 -15.18 2.90 7.30
CA ARG A 145 -15.59 4.03 8.15
C ARG A 145 -14.38 4.56 8.88
N ARG A 146 -14.35 5.86 9.13
CA ARG A 146 -13.33 6.41 10.04
C ARG A 146 -13.53 5.81 11.43
N ARG A 147 -12.43 5.48 12.11
CA ARG A 147 -12.49 5.03 13.51
C ARG A 147 -13.01 6.13 14.42
N TRP A 148 -12.71 7.39 14.09
CA TRP A 148 -13.19 8.57 14.79
C TRP A 148 -13.84 9.55 13.82
N PRO A 149 -15.01 10.14 14.16
CA PRO A 149 -15.69 11.13 13.32
C PRO A 149 -14.83 12.38 13.10
N SER A 150 -14.08 12.79 14.13
CA SER A 150 -13.17 13.93 14.11
C SER A 150 -11.85 13.57 14.80
N LEU A 151 -10.77 14.27 14.43
CA LEU A 151 -9.48 14.16 15.13
C LEU A 151 -9.53 14.77 16.54
N LEU A 152 -10.56 15.56 16.87
CA LEU A 152 -10.72 16.16 18.19
C LEU A 152 -10.85 15.10 19.28
N VAL A 153 -11.51 13.97 19.00
CA VAL A 153 -11.71 12.91 19.99
C VAL A 153 -10.39 12.19 20.33
N PRO A 154 -9.62 11.62 19.37
CA PRO A 154 -8.35 11.00 19.69
C PRO A 154 -7.31 11.99 20.21
N VAL A 155 -7.28 13.24 19.73
CA VAL A 155 -6.39 14.28 20.25
C VAL A 155 -6.78 14.65 21.68
N GLY A 156 -8.07 14.85 21.97
CA GLY A 156 -8.57 15.14 23.31
C GLY A 156 -8.25 14.01 24.29
N LEU A 157 -8.43 12.76 23.91
CA LEU A 157 -8.04 11.59 24.71
C LEU A 157 -6.52 11.53 24.93
N ALA A 158 -5.72 11.87 23.92
CA ALA A 158 -4.27 11.92 24.04
C ALA A 158 -3.78 13.05 24.95
N VAL A 159 -4.41 14.23 24.90
CA VAL A 159 -4.14 15.32 25.85
C VAL A 159 -4.59 14.94 27.25
N ALA A 160 -5.76 14.30 27.38
CA ALA A 160 -6.30 13.85 28.67
C ALA A 160 -5.44 12.77 29.34
N LEU A 161 -4.59 12.03 28.60
CA LEU A 161 -3.59 11.11 29.17
C LEU A 161 -2.53 11.82 30.02
N ALA A 162 -2.32 13.13 29.82
CA ALA A 162 -1.32 13.88 30.58
C ALA A 162 -1.69 13.97 32.07
N ALA A 163 -2.98 14.03 32.41
CA ALA A 163 -3.45 14.12 33.79
C ALA A 163 -3.11 12.86 34.64
N PRO A 164 -3.51 11.63 34.25
CA PRO A 164 -3.13 10.43 35.01
C PRO A 164 -1.62 10.19 35.01
N TRP A 165 -0.92 10.51 33.92
CA TRP A 165 0.55 10.47 33.88
C TRP A 165 1.17 11.39 34.93
N TYR A 166 0.79 12.67 34.92
CA TYR A 166 1.34 13.68 35.83
C TYR A 166 1.06 13.34 37.30
N VAL A 167 -0.17 12.92 37.63
CA VAL A 167 -0.53 12.48 38.99
C VAL A 167 0.34 11.31 39.44
N THR A 168 0.55 10.33 38.56
CA THR A 168 1.36 9.14 38.89
C THR A 168 2.84 9.51 39.08
N VAL A 169 3.40 10.39 38.23
CA VAL A 169 4.80 10.83 38.34
C VAL A 169 5.02 11.75 39.54
N ALA A 170 4.07 12.64 39.85
CA ALA A 170 4.16 13.55 40.99
C ALA A 170 4.15 12.80 42.33
N GLU A 171 3.34 11.75 42.46
CA GLU A 171 3.29 10.94 43.68
C GLU A 171 4.38 9.87 43.77
N ALA A 172 4.72 9.22 42.65
CA ALA A 172 5.63 8.09 42.63
C ALA A 172 7.10 8.46 42.30
N GLY A 173 7.35 9.69 41.83
CA GLY A 173 8.65 10.11 41.31
C GLY A 173 9.11 9.27 40.11
N VAL A 174 10.43 9.27 39.84
CA VAL A 174 11.06 8.38 38.84
C VAL A 174 11.27 6.97 39.41
N SER A 175 10.26 6.44 40.07
CA SER A 175 10.23 5.03 40.48
C SER A 175 9.73 4.15 39.32
N TRP A 176 9.78 2.84 39.49
CA TRP A 176 9.29 1.88 38.50
C TRP A 176 7.82 2.14 38.07
N LEU A 177 6.98 2.64 38.98
CA LEU A 177 5.60 3.04 38.69
C LEU A 177 5.51 4.27 37.78
N GLY A 178 6.33 5.30 38.02
CA GLY A 178 6.42 6.48 37.14
C GLY A 178 6.99 6.13 35.76
N GLY A 179 7.92 5.16 35.71
CA GLY A 179 8.42 4.58 34.46
C GLY A 179 7.32 3.90 33.64
N ILE A 180 6.53 3.01 34.26
CA ILE A 180 5.39 2.34 33.60
C ILE A 180 4.37 3.37 33.13
N ALA A 181 3.99 4.33 33.96
CA ALA A 181 3.01 5.36 33.58
C ALA A 181 3.46 6.15 32.35
N THR A 182 4.75 6.51 32.28
CA THR A 182 5.33 7.19 31.11
C THR A 182 5.26 6.32 29.86
N MET A 183 5.62 5.04 29.98
CA MET A 183 5.56 4.10 28.87
C MET A 183 4.13 3.88 28.37
N VAL A 184 3.17 3.67 29.27
CA VAL A 184 1.76 3.48 28.94
C VAL A 184 1.18 4.72 28.26
N SER A 185 1.44 5.92 28.77
CA SER A 185 0.94 7.16 28.15
C SER A 185 1.56 7.41 26.77
N PHE A 186 2.83 7.08 26.57
CA PHE A 186 3.46 7.20 25.26
C PHE A 186 2.86 6.22 24.25
N VAL A 187 2.70 4.94 24.63
CA VAL A 187 2.10 3.91 23.77
C VAL A 187 0.62 4.22 23.50
N ALA A 188 -0.15 4.56 24.52
CA ALA A 188 -1.58 4.86 24.39
C ALA A 188 -1.83 6.15 23.61
N GLY A 189 -1.07 7.22 23.88
CA GLY A 189 -1.15 8.49 23.17
C GLY A 189 -0.74 8.35 21.71
N GLY A 190 0.39 7.69 21.44
CA GLY A 190 0.82 7.37 20.09
C GLY A 190 -0.20 6.52 19.34
N SER A 191 -0.75 5.48 19.98
CA SER A 191 -1.79 4.62 19.39
C SER A 191 -3.09 5.36 19.13
N LEU A 192 -3.48 6.33 19.96
CA LEU A 192 -4.67 7.16 19.73
C LEU A 192 -4.48 8.12 18.56
N LEU A 193 -3.30 8.71 18.41
CA LEU A 193 -2.99 9.64 17.31
C LEU A 193 -2.80 8.90 15.99
N LEU A 194 -2.06 7.78 15.99
CA LEU A 194 -1.84 6.94 14.81
C LEU A 194 -3.10 6.16 14.44
N GLY A 195 -3.73 5.50 15.42
CA GLY A 195 -5.01 4.81 15.27
C GLY A 195 -6.18 5.77 15.02
N GLY A 196 -6.02 7.05 15.37
CA GLY A 196 -6.89 8.18 15.02
C GLY A 196 -7.08 8.35 13.51
N ARG A 197 -6.05 7.99 12.75
CA ARG A 197 -6.03 7.99 11.27
C ARG A 197 -6.49 6.66 10.68
N GLY A 198 -6.70 5.64 11.51
CA GLY A 198 -7.16 4.32 11.10
C GLY A 198 -8.63 4.34 10.66
N PHE A 199 -8.95 3.56 9.64
CA PHE A 199 -10.31 3.28 9.23
C PHE A 199 -10.66 1.82 9.56
N LEU A 200 -11.93 1.55 9.83
CA LEU A 200 -12.46 0.22 10.09
C LEU A 200 -13.23 -0.24 8.85
N LEU A 201 -13.00 -1.48 8.44
CA LEU A 201 -13.76 -2.10 7.37
C LEU A 201 -15.22 -2.33 7.80
N THR A 202 -16.17 -2.04 6.91
CA THR A 202 -17.57 -2.46 7.09
C THR A 202 -17.73 -3.95 6.76
N ALA A 203 -18.93 -4.52 6.90
CA ALA A 203 -19.19 -5.90 6.46
C ALA A 203 -18.88 -6.06 4.95
N ARG A 204 -19.43 -5.18 4.11
CA ARG A 204 -19.15 -5.14 2.66
C ARG A 204 -17.67 -4.87 2.37
N GLY A 205 -17.01 -3.99 3.13
CA GLY A 205 -15.57 -3.77 2.99
C GLY A 205 -14.72 -5.01 3.26
N ARG A 206 -15.12 -5.82 4.25
CA ARG A 206 -14.47 -7.11 4.53
C ARG A 206 -14.70 -8.13 3.42
N GLU A 207 -15.89 -8.17 2.83
CA GLU A 207 -16.17 -9.03 1.67
C GLU A 207 -15.32 -8.65 0.46
N VAL A 208 -15.21 -7.35 0.18
CA VAL A 208 -14.34 -6.84 -0.91
C VAL A 208 -12.87 -7.17 -0.63
N ALA A 209 -12.40 -6.98 0.60
CA ALA A 209 -11.03 -7.34 1.00
C ALA A 209 -10.78 -8.86 0.91
N ALA A 210 -11.78 -9.69 1.20
CA ALA A 210 -11.68 -11.14 1.09
C ALA A 210 -11.81 -11.67 -0.35
N GLY A 211 -12.24 -10.83 -1.30
CA GLY A 211 -12.37 -11.20 -2.71
C GLY A 211 -11.03 -11.55 -3.35
N PRO A 212 -11.03 -12.40 -4.40
CA PRO A 212 -9.82 -12.92 -5.02
C PRO A 212 -8.85 -11.80 -5.42
N ALA A 213 -7.56 -12.04 -5.19
CA ALA A 213 -6.48 -11.13 -5.62
C ALA A 213 -6.55 -10.93 -7.15
N PRO A 214 -6.16 -9.74 -7.66
CA PRO A 214 -6.24 -9.46 -9.09
C PRO A 214 -5.37 -10.43 -9.89
N GLN A 215 -5.89 -10.88 -11.04
CA GLN A 215 -5.20 -11.82 -11.95
C GLN A 215 -3.92 -11.25 -12.58
N ARG A 216 -3.71 -9.93 -12.49
CA ARG A 216 -2.51 -9.24 -12.96
C ARG A 216 -1.81 -8.60 -11.76
N GLU A 217 -0.72 -9.23 -11.33
CA GLU A 217 0.15 -8.71 -10.28
C GLU A 217 1.14 -7.73 -10.90
N TRP A 218 1.24 -6.52 -10.34
CA TRP A 218 1.96 -5.41 -10.95
C TRP A 218 3.41 -5.29 -10.46
N ILE A 219 4.17 -4.50 -11.23
CA ILE A 219 5.59 -4.20 -11.06
C ILE A 219 5.82 -3.51 -9.71
N PHE A 220 6.71 -4.04 -8.87
CA PHE A 220 7.25 -3.33 -7.73
C PHE A 220 8.38 -2.40 -8.17
N THR A 221 8.18 -1.14 -7.86
CA THR A 221 9.09 -0.02 -8.18
C THR A 221 9.85 0.49 -6.95
N GLY A 222 9.61 -0.09 -5.76
CA GLY A 222 10.09 0.43 -4.48
C GLY A 222 11.59 0.23 -4.17
N SER A 223 12.35 -0.47 -5.02
CA SER A 223 13.79 -0.75 -4.82
C SER A 223 14.72 0.20 -5.58
N GLY A 224 14.21 1.28 -6.18
CA GLY A 224 15.03 2.24 -6.94
C GLY A 224 15.38 1.81 -8.37
N TRP A 225 14.66 0.82 -8.93
CA TRP A 225 14.79 0.49 -10.35
C TRP A 225 14.14 1.58 -11.21
N GLN A 226 14.85 2.10 -12.22
CA GLN A 226 14.41 3.22 -13.07
C GLN A 226 13.97 2.80 -14.49
N GLY A 227 13.84 1.50 -14.77
CA GLY A 227 12.94 1.06 -15.85
C GLY A 227 13.40 1.17 -17.29
N ALA A 228 14.63 0.79 -17.64
CA ALA A 228 15.01 0.68 -19.06
C ALA A 228 14.44 -0.56 -19.78
N GLY A 229 13.43 -1.22 -19.20
CA GLY A 229 12.74 -2.40 -19.73
C GLY A 229 13.15 -3.72 -19.09
N ILE A 230 12.35 -4.75 -19.35
CA ILE A 230 12.61 -6.13 -18.93
C ILE A 230 13.06 -6.92 -20.16
N GLU A 231 14.20 -7.60 -20.05
CA GLU A 231 14.70 -8.50 -21.10
C GLU A 231 14.59 -9.97 -20.67
N PRO A 232 14.34 -10.90 -21.59
CA PRO A 232 14.38 -12.32 -21.28
C PRO A 232 15.78 -12.71 -20.81
N ALA A 233 15.86 -13.54 -19.77
CA ALA A 233 17.13 -14.09 -19.28
C ALA A 233 17.70 -15.07 -20.33
N GLY A 234 18.49 -14.55 -21.27
CA GLY A 234 19.30 -15.33 -22.19
C GLY A 234 20.77 -15.17 -21.84
N TYR A 235 21.47 -16.29 -21.60
CA TYR A 235 22.91 -16.27 -21.35
C TYR A 235 23.70 -16.68 -22.60
N ALA A 236 24.84 -16.02 -22.81
CA ALA A 236 25.69 -16.19 -23.98
C ALA A 236 26.04 -17.67 -24.25
N PRO A 237 26.14 -18.08 -25.52
CA PRO A 237 26.47 -19.45 -25.84
C PRO A 237 27.87 -19.83 -25.35
N GLY A 238 27.96 -20.74 -24.37
CA GLY A 238 29.21 -21.21 -23.76
C GLY A 238 29.27 -21.15 -22.24
N GLY A 239 28.29 -20.53 -21.58
CA GLY A 239 28.22 -20.45 -20.11
C GLY A 239 27.82 -21.76 -19.39
N PRO A 240 28.00 -21.81 -18.05
CA PRO A 240 27.64 -22.96 -17.23
C PRO A 240 26.13 -23.28 -17.32
N ARG A 241 25.79 -24.58 -17.24
CA ARG A 241 24.41 -25.09 -17.36
C ARG A 241 23.45 -24.51 -16.31
N ARG A 242 23.98 -24.15 -15.14
CA ARG A 242 23.24 -23.51 -14.05
C ARG A 242 24.11 -22.43 -13.43
N HIS A 243 23.50 -21.35 -12.98
CA HIS A 243 24.19 -20.27 -12.31
C HIS A 243 23.25 -19.59 -11.31
N GLU A 244 23.86 -18.91 -10.35
CA GLU A 244 23.16 -18.19 -9.29
C GLU A 244 22.97 -16.73 -9.70
N VAL A 245 21.77 -16.21 -9.46
CA VAL A 245 21.40 -14.81 -9.71
C VAL A 245 20.79 -14.24 -8.44
N ALA A 246 21.26 -13.08 -8.00
CA ALA A 246 20.71 -12.38 -6.84
C ALA A 246 20.15 -11.02 -7.26
N GLY A 247 19.10 -10.57 -6.59
CA GLY A 247 18.55 -9.24 -6.80
C GLY A 247 17.15 -9.06 -6.22
N HIS A 248 16.59 -7.89 -6.47
CA HIS A 248 15.24 -7.55 -6.06
C HIS A 248 14.24 -7.96 -7.12
N VAL A 249 13.14 -8.59 -6.69
CA VAL A 249 12.03 -8.86 -7.59
C VAL A 249 11.34 -7.55 -7.91
N VAL A 250 11.34 -7.18 -9.19
CA VAL A 250 10.70 -5.96 -9.67
C VAL A 250 9.37 -6.22 -10.34
N LYS A 251 9.09 -7.42 -10.86
CA LYS A 251 7.79 -7.75 -11.47
C LYS A 251 7.53 -9.24 -11.40
N ARG A 252 6.25 -9.61 -11.38
CA ARG A 252 5.80 -10.96 -11.73
C ARG A 252 4.63 -10.87 -12.70
N TRP A 253 4.49 -11.83 -13.61
CA TRP A 253 3.33 -11.92 -14.47
C TRP A 253 3.08 -13.35 -14.93
N TYR A 254 1.85 -13.61 -15.33
CA TYR A 254 1.45 -14.84 -15.97
C TYR A 254 1.14 -14.58 -17.44
N ASP A 255 1.86 -15.27 -18.31
CA ASP A 255 1.60 -15.31 -19.75
C ASP A 255 0.56 -16.41 -20.01
N THR A 256 -0.67 -16.00 -20.34
CA THR A 256 -1.78 -16.91 -20.61
C THR A 256 -1.62 -17.68 -21.91
N GLU A 257 -0.89 -17.14 -22.89
CA GLU A 257 -0.69 -17.80 -24.19
C GLU A 257 0.31 -18.95 -24.08
N ARG A 258 1.34 -18.75 -23.26
CA ARG A 258 2.40 -19.76 -23.01
C ARG A 258 2.18 -20.57 -21.74
N GLU A 259 1.10 -20.31 -21.01
CA GLU A 259 0.84 -20.82 -19.66
C GLU A 259 2.05 -20.73 -18.72
N THR A 260 2.88 -19.70 -18.90
CA THR A 260 4.18 -19.57 -18.24
C THR A 260 4.16 -18.43 -17.25
N ARG A 261 4.76 -18.64 -16.08
CA ARG A 261 4.90 -17.64 -15.03
C ARG A 261 6.29 -17.05 -15.08
N TYR A 262 6.39 -15.75 -14.91
CA TYR A 262 7.66 -15.04 -14.97
C TYR A 262 7.87 -14.16 -13.74
N LEU A 263 9.13 -14.06 -13.33
CA LEU A 263 9.64 -13.10 -12.35
C LEU A 263 10.74 -12.27 -13.00
N ALA A 264 10.66 -10.95 -12.90
CA ALA A 264 11.74 -10.06 -13.27
C ALA A 264 12.58 -9.72 -12.05
N LEU A 265 13.90 -9.92 -12.16
CA LEU A 265 14.88 -9.55 -11.15
C LEU A 265 15.75 -8.39 -11.61
N HIS A 266 16.01 -7.48 -10.69
CA HIS A 266 16.97 -6.40 -10.85
C HIS A 266 18.14 -6.58 -9.88
N ASP A 267 19.36 -6.62 -10.40
CA ASP A 267 20.59 -6.84 -9.64
C ASP A 267 21.11 -5.57 -8.92
N GLY A 268 20.43 -4.44 -9.08
CA GLY A 268 20.80 -3.15 -8.48
C GLY A 268 21.87 -2.37 -9.25
N ARG A 269 22.36 -2.89 -10.38
CA ARG A 269 23.44 -2.26 -11.18
C ARG A 269 23.13 -2.18 -12.66
N SER A 270 22.42 -3.17 -13.19
CA SER A 270 22.07 -3.27 -14.61
C SER A 270 21.02 -2.21 -14.95
N GLU A 271 21.04 -1.75 -16.20
CA GLU A 271 20.03 -0.80 -16.68
C GLU A 271 18.63 -1.46 -16.78
N ARG A 272 18.63 -2.75 -17.13
CA ARG A 272 17.44 -3.58 -17.36
C ARG A 272 17.30 -4.68 -16.33
N ALA A 273 16.05 -5.04 -16.04
CA ALA A 273 15.73 -6.21 -15.25
C ALA A 273 15.66 -7.46 -16.15
N LYS A 274 16.01 -8.62 -15.60
CA LYS A 274 15.98 -9.89 -16.34
C LYS A 274 14.76 -10.71 -15.97
N ALA A 275 14.02 -11.17 -16.96
CA ALA A 275 12.87 -12.05 -16.81
C ALA A 275 13.30 -13.51 -16.75
N PHE A 276 12.84 -14.20 -15.71
CA PHE A 276 13.08 -15.63 -15.51
C PHE A 276 11.73 -16.36 -15.45
N ALA A 277 11.64 -17.51 -16.12
CA ALA A 277 10.47 -18.37 -16.04
C ALA A 277 10.49 -19.16 -14.73
N VAL A 278 9.35 -19.25 -14.04
CA VAL A 278 9.26 -19.84 -12.69
C VAL A 278 8.12 -20.83 -12.56
N ASP A 279 8.26 -21.75 -11.61
CA ASP A 279 7.17 -22.63 -11.21
C ASP A 279 6.08 -21.89 -10.41
N HIS A 280 4.94 -22.55 -10.21
CA HIS A 280 3.79 -21.98 -9.52
C HIS A 280 4.05 -21.67 -8.04
N GLY A 281 4.84 -22.50 -7.34
CA GLY A 281 5.17 -22.28 -5.92
C GLY A 281 6.04 -21.04 -5.76
N THR A 282 7.12 -20.95 -6.53
CA THR A 282 8.00 -19.78 -6.52
C THR A 282 7.24 -18.50 -6.85
N TYR A 283 6.34 -18.52 -7.83
CA TYR A 283 5.51 -17.38 -8.21
C TYR A 283 4.58 -16.88 -7.08
N LYS A 284 4.11 -17.79 -6.23
CA LYS A 284 3.21 -17.48 -5.10
C LYS A 284 3.97 -16.94 -3.90
N ASP A 285 5.15 -17.49 -3.62
CA ASP A 285 5.90 -17.20 -2.40
C ASP A 285 6.75 -15.92 -2.52
N VAL A 286 7.24 -15.65 -3.73
CA VAL A 286 8.10 -14.50 -4.02
C VAL A 286 7.28 -13.32 -4.51
N LEU A 287 7.32 -12.22 -3.75
CA LEU A 287 6.59 -11.01 -4.06
C LEU A 287 7.50 -9.93 -4.65
N PRO A 288 6.96 -9.07 -5.51
CA PRO A 288 7.62 -7.85 -5.91
C PRO A 288 8.10 -7.04 -4.69
N GLY A 289 9.40 -6.73 -4.64
CA GLY A 289 10.12 -6.08 -3.54
C GLY A 289 10.94 -7.00 -2.66
N ASP A 290 10.71 -8.30 -2.73
CA ASP A 290 11.55 -9.28 -2.04
C ASP A 290 12.95 -9.30 -2.65
N CYS A 291 13.96 -9.42 -1.80
CA CYS A 291 15.33 -9.72 -2.22
C CYS A 291 15.46 -11.24 -2.31
N VAL A 292 15.80 -11.75 -3.49
CA VAL A 292 15.89 -13.19 -3.73
C VAL A 292 17.19 -13.56 -4.39
N ARG A 293 17.59 -14.80 -4.15
CA ARG A 293 18.71 -15.46 -4.82
C ARG A 293 18.21 -16.72 -5.45
N LEU A 294 18.34 -16.83 -6.77
CA LEU A 294 17.76 -17.87 -7.59
C LEU A 294 18.87 -18.70 -8.22
N LEU A 295 18.69 -20.02 -8.25
CA LEU A 295 19.45 -20.91 -9.10
C LEU A 295 18.69 -21.04 -10.43
N VAL A 296 19.28 -20.59 -11.52
CA VAL A 296 18.63 -20.56 -12.84
C VAL A 296 19.39 -21.42 -13.84
N ARG A 297 18.67 -21.93 -14.83
CA ARG A 297 19.25 -22.60 -16.00
C ARG A 297 19.73 -21.56 -17.01
N ARG A 298 20.56 -22.02 -17.93
CA ARG A 298 21.09 -21.18 -19.02
C ARG A 298 20.00 -20.57 -19.90
N GLU A 299 18.88 -21.27 -20.04
CA GLU A 299 17.72 -20.87 -20.82
C GLU A 299 16.83 -19.82 -20.11
N GLY A 300 17.13 -19.48 -18.85
CA GLY A 300 16.37 -18.50 -18.08
C GLY A 300 15.31 -19.09 -17.14
N ASP A 301 15.21 -20.42 -17.05
CA ASP A 301 14.30 -21.10 -16.13
C ASP A 301 14.84 -21.13 -14.71
N VAL A 302 14.05 -20.68 -13.74
CA VAL A 302 14.38 -20.82 -12.31
C VAL A 302 14.21 -22.27 -11.90
N VAL A 303 15.29 -22.84 -11.38
CA VAL A 303 15.32 -24.19 -10.84
C VAL A 303 14.95 -24.20 -9.36
N ARG A 304 15.40 -23.19 -8.61
CA ARG A 304 15.22 -23.13 -7.15
C ARG A 304 15.46 -21.72 -6.61
N VAL A 305 14.68 -21.33 -5.60
CA VAL A 305 14.99 -20.18 -4.72
C VAL A 305 15.99 -20.63 -3.65
N LEU A 306 17.16 -20.00 -3.60
CA LEU A 306 18.25 -20.29 -2.66
C LEU A 306 18.13 -19.48 -1.37
N THR A 307 17.76 -18.19 -1.47
CA THR A 307 17.48 -17.31 -0.33
C THR A 307 16.36 -16.34 -0.68
N HIS A 308 15.58 -15.96 0.34
CA HIS A 308 14.42 -15.09 0.23
C HIS A 308 14.36 -14.19 1.47
N GLU A 309 14.53 -12.88 1.27
CA GLU A 309 14.38 -11.87 2.30
C GLU A 309 13.25 -10.92 1.92
N ARG A 310 12.29 -10.78 2.83
CA ARG A 310 11.14 -9.90 2.66
C ARG A 310 11.41 -8.58 3.39
N HIS A 311 11.58 -7.49 2.65
CA HIS A 311 11.66 -6.14 3.22
C HIS A 311 10.25 -5.55 3.37
N TRP A 312 9.87 -5.23 4.61
CA TRP A 312 8.59 -4.61 4.97
C TRP A 312 8.62 -3.11 4.73
#